data_AF-A0A0B6Z0L3-F1
#
_entry.id   AF-A0A0B6Z0L3-F1
#
_cell.length_a   1.000
_cell.length_b   1.000
_cell.length_c   1.000
_cell.angle_alpha   90.00
_cell.angle_beta   90.00
_cell.angle_gamma   90.00
#
_symmetry.space_group_name_H-M   'P 1'
#
loop_
_entity.id
_entity.type
_entity.pdbx_description
1 polymer ?
#
loop_
_entity_poly.entity_id
_entity_poly.type
_entity_poly.pdbx_seq_one_letter_code
_entity_poly.pdbx_strand_id
1 'polypeptide(L)'
;ATFAPILSADRAYHESHSVADITNQCFEPQSQMVKCDPRQGKYMSVCLLYRGDVISKDVNAVLSSIKTKRTVQFVSWSPTGFKVGINSQPICVVPGSELAKVPRSVCMLSN
;
A
#
# COMPACT_ATOMS: atom_id res chain seq x y z
N ALA A 1 -4.43 8.83 -3.80
CA ALA A 1 -4.15 7.46 -4.24
C ALA A 1 -2.66 7.21 -4.11
N THR A 2 -2.26 6.00 -3.77
CA THR A 2 -0.86 5.61 -3.54
C THR A 2 -0.63 4.24 -4.12
N PHE A 3 0.54 3.98 -4.67
CA PHE A 3 0.90 2.68 -5.21
C PHE A 3 2.26 2.27 -4.66
N ALA A 4 2.39 0.99 -4.29
CA ALA A 4 3.62 0.43 -3.78
C ALA A 4 3.78 -1.04 -4.19
N PRO A 5 5.00 -1.52 -4.45
CA PRO A 5 6.23 -0.74 -4.57
C PRO A 5 6.34 -0.08 -5.96
N ILE A 6 7.06 1.04 -6.07
CA ILE A 6 7.49 1.63 -7.34
C ILE A 6 8.99 1.40 -7.48
N LEU A 7 9.38 0.40 -8.27
CA LEU A 7 10.77 0.01 -8.48
C LEU A 7 11.15 0.12 -9.95
N SER A 8 12.38 0.57 -10.19
CA SER A 8 13.01 0.47 -11.51
C SER A 8 13.35 -0.99 -11.82
N ALA A 9 13.22 -1.39 -13.09
CA ALA A 9 13.57 -2.72 -13.59
C ALA A 9 15.00 -3.14 -13.19
N ASP A 10 15.94 -2.20 -13.13
CA ASP A 10 17.35 -2.47 -12.79
C ASP A 10 17.57 -2.77 -11.29
N ARG A 11 16.65 -2.33 -10.41
CA ARG A 11 16.78 -2.47 -8.95
C ARG A 11 15.95 -3.60 -8.37
N ALA A 12 15.20 -4.33 -9.21
CA ALA A 12 14.24 -5.34 -8.78
C ALA A 12 14.85 -6.51 -7.97
N TYR A 13 16.14 -6.81 -8.17
CA TYR A 13 16.80 -7.98 -7.58
C TYR A 13 17.43 -7.71 -6.21
N HIS A 14 17.55 -6.45 -5.79
CA HIS A 14 18.27 -6.08 -4.57
C HIS A 14 17.38 -6.02 -3.32
N GLU A 15 16.06 -5.92 -3.49
CA GLU A 15 15.12 -5.77 -2.38
C GLU A 15 13.93 -6.71 -2.53
N SER A 16 13.69 -7.54 -1.51
CA SER A 16 12.43 -8.26 -1.38
C SER A 16 11.46 -7.40 -0.56
N HIS A 17 10.27 -7.14 -1.08
CA HIS A 17 9.25 -6.42 -0.33
C HIS A 17 8.19 -7.39 0.22
N SER A 18 8.09 -7.46 1.53
CA SER A 18 7.01 -8.18 2.21
C SER A 18 5.68 -7.43 2.08
N VAL A 19 4.56 -8.09 2.42
CA VAL A 19 3.26 -7.43 2.52
C VAL A 19 3.31 -6.26 3.52
N ALA A 20 4.11 -6.38 4.58
CA ALA A 20 4.31 -5.32 5.56
C ALA A 20 5.00 -4.10 4.93
N ASP A 21 6.07 -4.31 4.17
CA ASP A 21 6.86 -3.23 3.59
C ASP A 21 6.03 -2.41 2.60
N ILE A 22 5.37 -3.08 1.65
CA ILE A 22 4.55 -2.39 0.64
C ILE A 22 3.36 -1.65 1.26
N THR A 23 2.77 -2.21 2.32
CA THR A 23 1.65 -1.56 3.02
C THR A 23 2.12 -0.36 3.81
N ASN A 24 3.27 -0.46 4.49
CA ASN A 24 3.87 0.67 5.20
C ASN A 24 4.21 1.82 4.24
N GLN A 25 4.79 1.50 3.08
CA GLN A 25 5.07 2.48 2.03
C GLN A 25 3.81 3.25 1.58
N CYS A 26 2.62 2.62 1.62
CA CYS A 26 1.38 3.33 1.28
C CYS A 26 1.01 4.48 2.25
N PHE A 27 1.46 4.44 3.50
CA PHE A 27 1.21 5.48 4.49
C PHE A 27 2.36 6.49 4.61
N GLU A 28 3.42 6.33 3.82
CA GLU A 28 4.48 7.32 3.74
C GLU A 28 4.04 8.50 2.86
N PRO A 29 4.23 9.76 3.31
CA PRO A 29 3.87 10.94 2.52
C PRO A 29 4.55 11.00 1.15
N GLN A 30 5.77 10.46 1.04
CA GLN A 30 6.56 10.48 -0.19
C GLN A 30 5.99 9.57 -1.29
N SER A 31 5.21 8.56 -0.92
CA SER A 31 4.60 7.62 -1.87
C SER A 31 3.24 8.11 -2.39
N GLN A 32 2.70 9.20 -1.84
CA GLN A 32 1.39 9.70 -2.25
C GLN A 32 1.44 10.31 -3.65
N MET A 33 0.47 9.99 -4.50
CA MET A 33 0.35 10.59 -5.84
C MET A 33 -0.23 12.01 -5.82
N VAL A 34 -0.49 12.56 -4.65
CA VAL A 34 -0.98 13.92 -4.45
C VAL A 34 -0.05 14.60 -3.46
N LYS A 35 0.37 15.84 -3.78
CA LYS A 35 1.21 16.66 -2.89
C LYS A 35 0.37 17.22 -1.74
N CYS A 36 0.17 16.40 -0.72
CA CYS A 36 -0.43 16.77 0.55
C CYS A 36 0.27 16.02 1.69
N ASP A 37 0.13 16.48 2.93
CA ASP A 37 0.60 15.75 4.12
C ASP A 37 -0.60 15.10 4.83
N PRO A 38 -0.83 13.78 4.66
CA PRO A 38 -1.97 13.10 5.27
C PRO A 38 -1.95 13.13 6.80
N ARG A 39 -0.78 13.37 7.42
CA ARG A 39 -0.62 13.41 8.88
C ARG A 39 -1.23 14.67 9.50
N GLN A 40 -1.48 15.71 8.70
CA GLN A 40 -2.18 16.92 9.12
C GLN A 40 -3.70 16.78 9.03
N GLY A 41 -4.20 15.69 8.43
CA GLY A 41 -5.61 15.38 8.29
C GLY A 41 -6.03 14.16 9.10
N LYS A 42 -7.24 13.68 8.81
CA LYS A 42 -7.77 12.42 9.33
C LYS A 42 -8.38 11.63 8.17
N TYR A 43 -8.14 10.33 8.16
CA TYR A 43 -8.74 9.40 7.21
C TYR A 43 -10.24 9.23 7.52
N MET A 44 -11.08 9.39 6.51
CA MET A 44 -12.48 8.98 6.51
C MET A 44 -12.59 7.50 6.13
N SER A 45 -11.81 7.08 5.14
CA SER A 45 -11.76 5.69 4.67
C SER A 45 -10.44 5.37 3.96
N VAL A 46 -10.02 4.11 4.03
CA VAL A 46 -8.84 3.59 3.34
C VAL A 46 -9.19 2.24 2.70
N CYS A 47 -9.02 2.13 1.39
CA CYS A 47 -9.11 0.89 0.64
C CYS A 47 -7.70 0.44 0.22
N LEU A 48 -7.31 -0.78 0.56
CA LEU A 48 -6.07 -1.41 0.11
C LEU A 48 -6.40 -2.51 -0.90
N LEU A 49 -5.91 -2.34 -2.12
CA LEU A 49 -6.13 -3.24 -3.26
C LEU A 49 -4.81 -3.95 -3.57
N TYR A 50 -4.64 -5.13 -2.99
CA TYR A 50 -3.46 -5.97 -3.18
C TYR A 50 -3.55 -6.79 -4.47
N ARG A 51 -2.39 -7.01 -5.10
CA ARG A 51 -2.23 -7.89 -6.25
C ARG A 51 -1.01 -8.79 -6.12
N GLY A 52 -1.12 -10.04 -6.57
CA GLY A 52 -0.03 -11.02 -6.60
C GLY A 52 0.01 -11.94 -5.39
N ASP A 53 1.22 -12.37 -5.02
CA ASP A 53 1.48 -13.28 -3.91
C ASP A 53 1.28 -12.58 -2.55
N VAL A 54 0.03 -12.57 -2.08
CA VAL A 54 -0.41 -11.91 -0.86
C VAL A 54 -1.36 -12.83 -0.09
N ILE A 55 -1.04 -13.07 1.18
CA ILE A 55 -1.85 -13.89 2.09
C ILE A 55 -2.64 -12.97 3.02
N SER A 56 -3.94 -13.22 3.17
CA SER A 56 -4.85 -12.42 4.00
C SER A 56 -4.42 -12.32 5.47
N LYS A 57 -3.79 -13.37 6.01
CA LYS A 57 -3.20 -13.38 7.36
C LYS A 57 -2.18 -12.26 7.54
N ASP A 58 -1.27 -12.10 6.60
CA ASP A 58 -0.20 -11.10 6.67
C ASP A 58 -0.77 -9.69 6.54
N VAL A 59 -1.76 -9.50 5.65
CA VAL A 59 -2.50 -8.24 5.52
C VAL A 59 -3.14 -7.84 6.85
N ASN A 60 -3.82 -8.77 7.53
CA ASN A 60 -4.46 -8.49 8.82
C ASN A 60 -3.46 -8.16 9.93
N ALA A 61 -2.31 -8.84 9.97
CA ALA A 61 -1.25 -8.56 10.93
C ALA A 61 -0.67 -7.15 10.73
N VAL A 62 -0.44 -6.76 9.48
CA VAL A 62 0.09 -5.45 9.12
C VAL A 62 -0.93 -4.35 9.39
N LEU A 63 -2.20 -4.55 9.02
CA LEU A 63 -3.27 -3.59 9.30
C LEU A 63 -3.47 -3.35 10.80
N SER A 64 -3.32 -4.38 11.62
CA SER A 64 -3.35 -4.25 13.08
C SER A 64 -2.21 -3.36 13.57
N SER A 65 -1.02 -3.47 12.97
CA SER A 65 0.13 -2.61 13.27
C SER A 65 -0.04 -1.19 12.74
N ILE A 66 -0.68 -0.98 11.59
CA ILE A 66 -0.97 0.35 11.04
C ILE A 66 -1.94 1.12 11.94
N LYS A 67 -2.98 0.46 12.44
CA LYS A 67 -3.99 1.08 13.31
C LYS A 67 -3.43 1.66 14.61
N THR A 68 -2.29 1.18 15.09
CA THR A 68 -1.66 1.68 16.31
C THR A 68 -0.72 2.86 16.06
N LYS A 69 -0.40 3.18 14.79
CA LYS A 69 0.46 4.30 14.45
C LYS A 69 -0.24 5.64 14.70
N ARG A 70 0.39 6.51 15.49
CA ARG A 70 -0.12 7.86 15.79
C ARG A 70 -0.27 8.75 14.55
N THR A 71 0.45 8.45 13.48
CA THR A 71 0.42 9.15 12.19
C THR A 71 -0.77 8.76 11.31
N VAL A 72 -1.47 7.67 11.63
CA VAL A 72 -2.64 7.19 10.90
C VAL A 72 -3.86 7.36 11.79
N GLN A 73 -4.53 8.50 11.65
CA GLN A 73 -5.70 8.84 12.45
C GLN A 73 -6.95 8.82 11.60
N PHE A 74 -7.98 8.14 12.08
CA PHE A 74 -9.30 8.16 11.46
C PHE A 74 -10.21 9.21 12.12
N VAL A 75 -11.22 9.65 11.39
CA VAL A 75 -12.34 10.42 11.95
C VAL A 75 -13.10 9.59 12.98
N SER A 76 -13.67 10.25 13.99
CA SER A 76 -14.31 9.58 15.15
C SER A 76 -15.51 8.71 14.76
N TRP A 77 -16.20 9.05 13.69
CA TRP A 77 -17.36 8.31 13.19
C TRP A 77 -16.98 7.14 12.25
N SER A 78 -15.70 6.93 11.95
CA SER A 78 -15.18 5.81 11.12
C SER A 78 -13.91 5.20 11.72
N PRO A 79 -13.97 4.60 12.93
CA PRO A 79 -12.79 4.11 13.64
C PRO A 79 -12.09 2.92 12.96
N THR A 80 -12.79 2.21 12.06
CA THR A 80 -12.30 1.01 11.35
C THR A 80 -12.48 1.12 9.84
N GLY A 81 -12.18 2.28 9.26
CA GLY A 81 -12.42 2.59 7.85
C GLY A 81 -11.55 1.85 6.81
N PHE A 82 -10.98 0.67 7.14
CA PHE A 82 -10.20 -0.13 6.21
C PHE A 82 -11.07 -1.10 5.39
N LYS A 83 -10.91 -1.07 4.07
CA LYS A 83 -11.41 -2.10 3.15
C LYS A 83 -10.23 -2.77 2.46
N VAL A 84 -10.31 -4.08 2.25
CA VAL A 84 -9.23 -4.87 1.66
C VAL A 84 -9.78 -5.63 0.46
N GLY A 85 -9.10 -5.52 -0.67
CA GLY A 85 -9.27 -6.38 -1.84
C GLY A 85 -7.96 -7.09 -2.16
N ILE A 86 -8.02 -8.37 -2.48
CA ILE A 86 -6.84 -9.17 -2.87
C ILE A 86 -7.15 -9.83 -4.20
N ASN A 87 -6.26 -9.63 -5.17
CA ASN A 87 -6.27 -10.35 -6.44
C ASN A 87 -4.99 -11.19 -6.54
N SER A 88 -5.12 -12.51 -6.66
CA SER A 88 -3.96 -13.41 -6.71
C SER A 88 -3.10 -13.22 -7.97
N GLN A 89 -3.61 -12.55 -9.00
CA GLN A 89 -2.84 -12.27 -10.21
C GLN A 89 -1.92 -11.06 -9.98
N PRO A 90 -0.59 -11.21 -10.20
CA PRO A 90 0.35 -10.10 -10.11
C PRO A 90 0.06 -9.03 -11.18
N ILE A 91 0.69 -7.86 -11.04
CA ILE A 91 0.55 -6.80 -12.04
C ILE A 91 1.21 -7.21 -13.36
N CYS A 92 0.63 -6.76 -14.46
CA CYS A 92 1.27 -6.82 -15.77
C CYS A 92 2.14 -5.57 -15.94
N VAL A 93 3.38 -5.76 -16.36
CA VAL A 93 4.25 -4.66 -16.82
C VAL A 93 4.25 -4.63 -18.34
N VAL A 94 4.35 -3.44 -18.92
CA VAL A 94 4.42 -3.27 -20.37
C VAL A 94 5.85 -3.60 -20.83
N PRO A 95 6.06 -4.38 -21.90
CA PRO A 95 7.40 -4.59 -22.45
C PRO A 95 8.08 -3.26 -22.77
N GLY A 96 9.30 -3.06 -22.29
CA GLY A 96 10.05 -1.79 -22.43
C GLY A 96 9.67 -0.70 -21.42
N SER A 97 8.81 -0.98 -20.44
CA SER A 97 8.59 -0.07 -19.32
C SER A 97 9.73 -0.17 -18.29
N GLU A 98 10.05 0.95 -17.66
CA GLU A 98 11.01 1.04 -16.56
C GLU A 98 10.52 0.40 -15.25
N LEU A 99 9.26 -0.04 -15.16
CA LEU A 99 8.70 -0.63 -13.95
C LEU A 99 9.10 -2.10 -13.80
N ALA A 100 9.66 -2.45 -12.64
CA ALA A 100 10.02 -3.82 -12.32
C ALA A 100 8.81 -4.76 -12.25
N LYS A 101 9.00 -6.01 -12.69
CA LYS A 101 8.09 -7.11 -12.35
C LYS A 101 8.24 -7.45 -10.88
N VAL A 102 7.16 -7.32 -10.12
CA VAL A 102 7.15 -7.61 -8.69
C VAL A 102 6.16 -8.74 -8.38
N PRO A 103 6.47 -9.62 -7.41
CA PRO A 103 5.58 -10.72 -7.05
C PRO A 103 4.30 -10.24 -6.37
N ARG A 104 4.33 -9.04 -5.77
CA ARG A 104 3.21 -8.43 -5.04
C ARG A 104 3.25 -6.91 -5.12
N SER A 105 2.07 -6.29 -5.09
CA SER A 105 1.89 -4.84 -5.08
C SER A 105 0.58 -4.48 -4.37
N VAL A 106 0.42 -3.21 -4.03
CA VAL A 106 -0.76 -2.66 -3.39
C VAL A 106 -1.06 -1.27 -3.94
N CYS A 107 -2.34 -1.01 -4.18
CA CYS A 107 -2.86 0.32 -4.44
C CYS A 107 -3.74 0.75 -3.26
N MET A 108 -3.41 1.89 -2.65
CA MET A 108 -4.22 2.51 -1.60
C MET A 108 -5.06 3.65 -2.17
N LEU A 109 -6.36 3.58 -1.93
CA LEU A 109 -7.30 4.67 -2.17
C LEU A 109 -7.79 5.15 -0.81
N SER A 110 -7.51 6.41 -0.48
CA SER A 110 -7.89 7.01 0.79
C SER A 110 -8.64 8.31 0.59
N ASN A 111 -9.60 8.57 1.47
CA ASN A 111 -10.29 9.86 1.64
C ASN A 111 -9.94 10.38 3.03
#